data_AF-F0ZQC7-F1
#
_entry.id   AF-F0ZQC7-F1
#
_cell.length_a   1.000
_cell.length_b   1.000
_cell.length_c   1.000
_cell.angle_alpha   90.00
_cell.angle_beta   90.00
_cell.angle_gamma   90.00
#
_symmetry.space_group_name_H-M   'P 1'
#
loop_
_entity.id
_entity.type
_entity.pdbx_description
1 polymer ?
#
loop_
_entity_poly.entity_id
_entity_poly.type
_entity_poly.pdbx_seq_one_letter_code
_entity_poly.pdbx_strand_id
1 'polypeptide(L)'
;PSSVETLTFGNQFNQPLSAGVIPSSVKTLTFGFKFNQPLSAGVIPSSVETLIFGFKFNQPISAGVIPSSVKTLIFGDWFNQPLSPSAIPPSVE
;
A
#
# COMPACT_ATOMS: atom_id res chain seq x y z
N PRO A 1 -10.05 -13.38 -6.52
CA PRO A 1 -10.24 -14.69 -5.86
C PRO A 1 -10.16 -14.52 -4.34
N SER A 2 -11.11 -15.11 -3.61
CA SER A 2 -11.29 -14.94 -2.16
C SER A 2 -10.26 -15.67 -1.29
N SER A 3 -9.34 -16.43 -1.91
CA SER A 3 -8.28 -17.18 -1.23
C SER A 3 -6.88 -16.59 -1.44
N VAL A 4 -6.76 -15.46 -2.14
CA VAL A 4 -5.43 -14.86 -2.40
C VAL A 4 -4.98 -14.13 -1.14
N GLU A 5 -3.94 -14.64 -0.49
CA GLU A 5 -3.33 -14.03 0.70
C GLU A 5 -2.16 -13.11 0.37
N THR A 6 -1.46 -13.36 -0.74
CA THR A 6 -0.33 -12.54 -1.19
C THR A 6 -0.59 -12.02 -2.59
N LEU A 7 -0.48 -10.70 -2.76
CA LEU A 7 -0.61 -10.03 -4.04
C LEU A 7 0.64 -9.20 -4.31
N THR A 8 1.33 -9.53 -5.41
CA THR A 8 2.48 -8.77 -5.91
C THR A 8 2.16 -8.20 -7.28
N PHE A 9 2.22 -6.88 -7.41
CA PHE A 9 2.11 -6.22 -8.72
C PHE A 9 3.42 -6.34 -9.49
N GLY A 10 3.33 -6.57 -10.81
CA GLY A 10 4.51 -6.66 -11.66
C GLY A 10 5.31 -5.35 -11.73
N ASN A 11 6.61 -5.45 -11.99
CA ASN A 11 7.54 -4.30 -11.95
C ASN A 11 7.15 -3.11 -12.85
N GLN A 12 6.41 -3.36 -13.93
CA GLN A 12 5.97 -2.33 -14.88
C GLN A 12 4.58 -1.75 -14.55
N PHE A 13 3.87 -2.31 -13.56
CA PHE A 13 2.54 -1.85 -13.18
C PHE A 13 2.61 -0.43 -12.59
N ASN A 14 1.87 0.49 -13.19
CA ASN A 14 1.75 1.88 -12.74
C ASN A 14 0.37 2.46 -13.10
N GLN A 15 -0.68 1.65 -12.97
CA GLN A 15 -2.05 2.07 -13.24
C GLN A 15 -2.74 2.48 -11.94
N PRO A 16 -3.68 3.44 -11.97
CA PRO A 16 -4.45 3.81 -10.79
C PRO A 16 -5.25 2.62 -10.28
N LEU A 17 -5.49 2.60 -8.97
CA LEU A 17 -6.26 1.56 -8.29
C LEU A 17 -7.46 2.18 -7.60
N SER A 18 -8.60 1.50 -7.73
CA SER A 18 -9.84 1.85 -7.04
C SER A 18 -10.09 0.89 -5.87
N ALA A 19 -10.89 1.34 -4.91
CA ALA A 19 -11.35 0.48 -3.82
C ALA A 19 -12.04 -0.78 -4.37
N GLY A 20 -11.77 -1.93 -3.74
CA GLY A 20 -12.33 -3.23 -4.14
C GLY A 20 -11.58 -3.96 -5.25
N VAL A 21 -10.57 -3.35 -5.90
CA VAL A 21 -9.73 -4.04 -6.90
C VAL A 21 -8.83 -5.10 -6.25
N ILE A 22 -8.28 -4.78 -5.08
CA ILE A 22 -7.46 -5.71 -4.30
C ILE A 22 -8.40 -6.59 -3.46
N PRO A 23 -8.34 -7.93 -3.56
CA PRO A 23 -9.20 -8.82 -2.79
C PRO A 23 -9.04 -8.61 -1.28
N SER A 24 -10.15 -8.68 -0.55
CA SER A 24 -10.19 -8.55 0.92
C SER A 24 -9.55 -9.72 1.68
N SER A 25 -9.09 -10.76 0.98
CA SER A 25 -8.31 -11.85 1.56
C SER A 25 -6.81 -11.54 1.63
N VAL A 26 -6.33 -10.51 0.94
CA VAL A 26 -4.90 -10.19 0.84
C VAL A 26 -4.37 -9.74 2.20
N LYS A 27 -3.32 -10.42 2.66
CA LYS A 27 -2.55 -10.15 3.87
C LYS A 27 -1.23 -9.47 3.57
N THR A 28 -0.58 -9.84 2.47
CA THR A 28 0.68 -9.23 2.02
C THR A 28 0.46 -8.57 0.67
N LEU A 29 0.70 -7.26 0.61
CA LEU A 29 0.59 -6.46 -0.60
C LEU A 29 1.95 -5.86 -0.97
N THR A 30 2.43 -6.18 -2.16
CA THR A 30 3.67 -5.64 -2.72
C THR A 30 3.40 -4.92 -4.03
N PHE A 31 3.70 -3.62 -4.06
CA PHE A 31 3.67 -2.81 -5.28
C PHE A 31 4.95 -3.01 -6.11
N GLY A 32 4.79 -3.05 -7.42
CA GLY A 32 5.90 -3.23 -8.35
C GLY A 32 6.81 -2.00 -8.45
N PHE A 33 8.04 -2.20 -8.94
CA PHE A 33 9.09 -1.18 -9.04
C PHE A 33 8.63 0.20 -9.57
N LYS A 34 7.80 0.25 -10.62
CA LYS A 34 7.35 1.50 -11.26
C LYS A 34 6.09 2.13 -10.65
N PHE A 35 5.44 1.51 -9.68
CA PHE A 35 4.21 2.03 -9.12
C PHE A 35 4.44 3.38 -8.44
N ASN A 36 3.76 4.42 -8.92
CA ASN A 36 3.84 5.77 -8.38
C ASN A 36 2.51 6.54 -8.58
N GLN A 37 1.40 5.83 -8.38
CA GLN A 37 0.06 6.42 -8.45
C GLN A 37 -0.43 6.82 -7.05
N PRO A 38 -1.22 7.89 -6.92
CA PRO A 38 -1.81 8.26 -5.64
C PRO A 38 -2.78 7.17 -5.17
N LEU A 39 -2.89 7.01 -3.86
CA LEU A 39 -3.78 6.05 -3.22
C LEU A 39 -4.76 6.78 -2.32
N SER A 40 -6.06 6.48 -2.46
CA SER A 40 -7.09 6.94 -1.55
C SER A 40 -7.39 5.91 -0.46
N ALA A 41 -8.04 6.36 0.62
CA ALA A 41 -8.55 5.46 1.65
C ALA A 41 -9.42 4.35 1.04
N GLY A 42 -9.25 3.12 1.53
CA GLY A 42 -9.99 1.94 1.08
C GLY A 42 -9.46 1.25 -0.19
N VAL A 43 -8.43 1.79 -0.86
CA VAL A 43 -7.75 1.08 -1.96
C VAL A 43 -6.99 -0.12 -1.44
N ILE A 44 -6.26 0.06 -0.34
CA ILE A 44 -5.60 -1.03 0.38
C ILE A 44 -6.64 -1.61 1.35
N PRO A 45 -6.99 -2.91 1.25
CA PRO A 45 -8.01 -3.50 2.11
C PRO A 45 -7.52 -3.63 3.55
N SER A 46 -8.45 -3.55 4.51
CA SER A 46 -8.17 -3.66 5.95
C SER A 46 -7.72 -5.06 6.41
N SER A 47 -7.56 -6.00 5.48
CA SER A 47 -6.97 -7.30 5.71
C SER A 47 -5.45 -7.29 5.64
N VAL A 48 -4.85 -6.27 5.00
CA VAL A 48 -3.41 -6.20 4.76
C VAL A 48 -2.66 -5.96 6.06
N GLU A 49 -1.69 -6.81 6.33
CA GLU A 49 -0.80 -6.76 7.49
C GLU A 49 0.62 -6.34 7.08
N THR A 50 1.05 -6.68 5.86
CA THR A 50 2.34 -6.30 5.30
C THR A 50 2.14 -5.50 4.02
N LEU A 51 2.63 -4.26 4.01
CA LEU A 51 2.54 -3.34 2.88
C LEU A 51 3.94 -2.92 2.43
N ILE A 52 4.27 -3.23 1.18
CA ILE A 52 5.57 -2.92 0.58
C ILE A 52 5.34 -2.05 -0.66
N PHE A 53 5.83 -0.82 -0.63
CA PHE A 53 5.83 0.08 -1.79
C PHE A 53 7.00 -0.22 -2.72
N GLY A 54 6.79 0.01 -4.02
CA GLY A 54 7.82 -0.13 -5.02
C GLY A 54 8.85 1.00 -4.97
N PHE A 55 10.04 0.75 -5.51
CA PHE A 55 11.18 1.67 -5.53
C PHE A 55 10.84 3.12 -5.93
N LYS A 56 9.98 3.31 -6.94
CA LYS A 56 9.62 4.64 -7.46
C LYS A 56 8.49 5.36 -6.74
N PHE A 57 7.86 4.75 -5.73
CA PHE A 57 6.72 5.34 -5.06
C PHE A 57 7.15 6.60 -4.30
N ASN A 58 6.57 7.75 -4.65
CA ASN A 58 6.87 9.05 -4.05
C ASN A 58 5.62 9.95 -4.01
N GLN A 59 4.47 9.36 -3.69
CA GLN A 59 3.20 10.08 -3.54
C GLN A 59 2.93 10.39 -2.06
N PRO A 60 2.29 11.53 -1.74
CA PRO A 60 1.92 11.84 -0.37
C PRO A 60 0.93 10.80 0.17
N ILE A 61 1.08 10.44 1.45
CA ILE A 61 0.19 9.53 2.15
C ILE A 61 -0.70 10.34 3.10
N SER A 62 -2.00 10.39 2.81
CA SER A 62 -2.98 11.00 3.71
C SER A 62 -3.46 10.01 4.79
N ALA A 63 -4.05 10.54 5.86
CA ALA A 63 -4.64 9.74 6.93
C ALA A 63 -5.68 8.74 6.37
N GLY A 64 -5.61 7.49 6.86
CA GLY A 64 -6.53 6.42 6.46
C GLY A 64 -6.24 5.74 5.12
N VAL A 65 -5.19 6.18 4.39
CA VAL A 65 -4.72 5.46 3.19
C VAL A 65 -4.09 4.12 3.56
N ILE A 66 -3.24 4.11 4.59
CA ILE A 66 -2.67 2.89 5.15
C ILE A 66 -3.64 2.37 6.23
N PRO A 67 -4.20 1.15 6.08
CA PRO A 67 -5.14 0.62 7.06
C PRO A 67 -4.49 0.34 8.41
N SER A 68 -5.26 0.44 9.50
CA SER A 68 -4.82 0.17 10.87
C SER A 68 -4.45 -1.29 11.15
N SER A 69 -4.63 -2.19 10.17
CA SER A 69 -4.20 -3.58 10.23
C SER A 69 -2.73 -3.77 9.86
N VAL A 70 -2.12 -2.78 9.21
CA VAL A 70 -0.73 -2.87 8.73
C VAL A 70 0.22 -2.85 9.92
N LYS A 71 1.04 -3.90 10.02
CA LYS A 71 2.09 -4.08 11.04
C LYS A 71 3.47 -3.79 10.46
N THR A 72 3.67 -4.16 9.20
CA THR A 72 4.94 -3.94 8.49
C THR A 72 4.70 -3.01 7.30
N LEU A 73 5.36 -1.85 7.32
CA LEU A 73 5.31 -0.86 6.26
C LEU A 73 6.71 -0.59 5.73
N ILE A 74 6.91 -0.83 4.44
CA ILE A 74 8.19 -0.57 3.76
C ILE A 74 7.94 0.41 2.62
N PHE A 75 8.63 1.55 2.67
CA PHE A 75 8.69 2.50 1.56
C PHE A 75 9.81 2.13 0.58
N GLY A 76 9.65 2.54 -0.68
CA GLY A 76 10.71 2.42 -1.68
C GLY A 76 11.74 3.55 -1.55
N ASP A 77 12.93 3.33 -2.10
CA ASP A 77 14.10 4.20 -1.98
C ASP A 77 13.86 5.67 -2.43
N TRP A 78 12.90 5.92 -3.32
CA TRP A 78 12.59 7.28 -3.80
C TRP A 78 11.53 8.00 -2.99
N PHE A 79 10.99 7.39 -1.94
CA PHE A 79 10.01 8.04 -1.10
C PHE A 79 10.66 9.22 -0.36
N ASN A 80 10.18 10.42 -0.66
CA ASN A 80 10.67 11.67 -0.09
C ASN A 80 9.50 12.64 0.13
N GLN A 81 8.41 12.15 0.71
CA GLN A 81 7.26 12.96 1.08
C GLN A 81 7.19 13.13 2.59
N PRO A 82 6.69 14.27 3.09
CA PRO A 82 6.45 14.42 4.52
C PRO A 82 5.40 13.41 4.99
N LEU A 83 5.67 12.79 6.15
CA LEU A 83 4.71 11.95 6.84
C LEU A 83 4.04 12.75 7.95
N SER A 84 2.72 12.92 7.87
CA SER A 84 1.96 13.46 9.00
C SER A 84 1.86 12.40 10.10
N PRO A 85 1.73 12.80 11.38
CA PRO A 85 1.55 11.86 12.49
C PRO A 85 0.35 10.92 12.33
N SER A 86 -0.64 11.31 11.51
CA SER A 86 -1.84 10.54 11.20
C SER A 86 -1.74 9.69 9.93
N ALA A 87 -0.65 9.80 9.16
CA ALA A 87 -0.45 9.06 7.92
C ALA A 87 -0.06 7.59 8.17
N ILE A 88 0.72 7.34 9.22
CA ILE A 88 1.18 6.01 9.60
C ILE A 88 0.33 5.52 10.77
N PRO A 89 -0.33 4.34 10.66
CA PRO A 89 -1.14 3.83 11.76
C PRO A 89 -0.25 3.37 12.92
N PRO A 90 -0.74 3.47 14.18
CA PRO A 90 0.03 3.12 15.36
C PRO A 90 0.37 1.62 15.47
N SER A 91 -0.20 0.79 14.60
CA SER A 91 0.09 -0.64 14.49
C SER A 91 1.40 -0.96 13.79
N VAL A 92 2.02 0.01 13.09
CA VAL A 92 3.30 -0.19 12.40
C VAL A 92 4.42 -0.23 13.43
N GLU A 93 5.17 -1.34 13.43
CA GLU A 93 6.34 -1.57 14.29
C GLU A 93 7.66 -1.09 13.66
#